data_AF-A0A1V6S8B0-F1
#
_entry.id   AF-A0A1V6S8B0-F1
#
_cell.length_a   1.000
_cell.length_b   1.000
_cell.length_c   1.000
_cell.angle_alpha   90.00
_cell.angle_beta   90.00
_cell.angle_gamma   90.00
#
_symmetry.space_group_name_H-M   'P 1'
#
loop_
_entity.id
_entity.type
_entity.pdbx_description
1 polymer ?
#
loop_
_entity_poly.entity_id
_entity_poly.type
_entity_poly.pdbx_seq_one_letter_code
_entity_poly.pdbx_strand_id
1 'polypeptide(L)'
;MIEKPSSMVVDAALGNRYSGYEILQMLENYFGQFDLCEANVTTAAESGSQSILTLVLDRCSITEATPSVLLAAAAKGSLDVMKHLLKLKNAVVTEEILIAASGNLGCSIDMLKLLWNFAPHIKVCPGIFLNAADPVLWRSAHVEYLFSRVKDSKTCQDLLEAVMTAKDSQSDWISGIVLECILESEFDIEVTDELVIDVLKAGRGRLLKIFFDHGIDIELSQDMVSIAVQIEDYWALLVLVEHGNSDVLNLQEARVIIDNIRLKEE
;
A
#
# COMPACT_ATOMS: atom_id res chain seq x y z
N MET A 1 -48.12 5.10 -11.42
CA MET A 1 -47.20 4.27 -12.20
C MET A 1 -45.85 4.41 -11.52
N ILE A 2 -45.27 3.32 -11.01
CA ILE A 2 -43.96 3.40 -10.34
C ILE A 2 -42.90 3.46 -11.43
N GLU A 3 -41.99 4.43 -11.33
CA GLU A 3 -40.91 4.64 -12.30
C GLU A 3 -39.89 3.50 -12.21
N LYS A 4 -39.35 3.08 -13.37
CA LYS A 4 -38.29 2.06 -13.43
C LYS A 4 -37.04 2.60 -12.72
N PRO A 5 -36.30 1.78 -11.94
CA PRO A 5 -35.06 2.20 -11.30
C PRO A 5 -34.07 2.76 -12.32
N SER A 6 -33.35 3.82 -11.92
CA SER A 6 -32.26 4.38 -12.73
C SER A 6 -31.07 3.44 -12.75
N SER A 7 -30.13 3.66 -13.70
CA SER A 7 -28.87 2.91 -13.74
C SER A 7 -28.10 3.00 -12.43
N MET A 8 -28.13 4.15 -11.75
CA MET A 8 -27.49 4.33 -10.44
C MET A 8 -28.03 3.38 -9.38
N VAL A 9 -29.35 3.09 -9.39
CA VAL A 9 -29.95 2.15 -8.44
C VAL A 9 -29.53 0.72 -8.76
N VAL A 10 -29.45 0.37 -10.05
CA VAL A 10 -28.95 -0.93 -10.50
C VAL A 10 -27.48 -1.10 -10.12
N ASP A 11 -26.64 -0.10 -10.36
CA ASP A 11 -25.22 -0.12 -9.99
C ASP A 11 -25.03 -0.21 -8.48
N ALA A 12 -25.86 0.49 -7.69
CA ALA A 12 -25.82 0.38 -6.23
C ALA A 12 -26.20 -1.02 -5.74
N ALA A 13 -27.16 -1.69 -6.40
CA ALA A 13 -27.49 -3.07 -6.10
C ALA A 13 -26.32 -4.00 -6.47
N LEU A 14 -25.74 -3.85 -7.66
CA LEU A 14 -24.60 -4.66 -8.11
C LEU A 14 -23.36 -4.46 -7.23
N GLY A 15 -23.12 -3.24 -6.74
CA GLY A 15 -22.01 -2.92 -5.84
C GLY A 15 -22.21 -3.38 -4.40
N ASN A 16 -23.38 -3.91 -4.04
CA ASN A 16 -23.68 -4.30 -2.68
C ASN A 16 -23.24 -5.75 -2.38
N ARG A 17 -22.21 -5.87 -1.54
CA ARG A 17 -21.62 -7.16 -1.14
C ARG A 17 -22.61 -8.14 -0.51
N TYR A 18 -23.53 -7.66 0.31
CA TYR A 18 -24.29 -8.49 1.26
C TYR A 18 -25.70 -8.81 0.80
N SER A 19 -26.33 -7.90 0.06
CA SER A 19 -27.74 -8.02 -0.33
C SER A 19 -27.98 -7.58 -1.77
N GLY A 20 -26.91 -7.35 -2.55
CA GLY A 20 -27.02 -6.88 -3.93
C GLY A 20 -27.82 -7.83 -4.81
N TYR A 21 -27.63 -9.14 -4.62
CA TYR A 21 -28.30 -10.17 -5.41
C TYR A 21 -29.80 -10.18 -5.15
N GLU A 22 -30.20 -10.16 -3.88
CA GLU A 22 -31.59 -10.14 -3.44
C GLU A 22 -32.28 -8.83 -3.84
N ILE A 23 -31.58 -7.69 -3.72
CA ILE A 23 -32.09 -6.40 -4.16
C ILE A 23 -32.32 -6.42 -5.68
N LEU A 24 -31.37 -6.90 -6.47
CA LEU A 24 -31.51 -6.98 -7.93
C LEU A 24 -32.69 -7.88 -8.32
N GLN A 25 -32.80 -9.07 -7.72
CA GLN A 25 -33.93 -9.98 -7.96
C GLN A 25 -35.28 -9.33 -7.60
N MET A 26 -35.35 -8.65 -6.47
CA MET A 26 -36.55 -7.93 -6.07
C MET A 26 -36.92 -6.86 -7.11
N LEU A 27 -35.97 -6.04 -7.54
CA LEU A 27 -36.22 -5.01 -8.55
C LEU A 27 -36.68 -5.64 -9.88
N GLU A 28 -36.08 -6.74 -10.31
CA GLU A 28 -36.46 -7.41 -11.56
C GLU A 28 -37.84 -8.08 -11.51
N ASN A 29 -38.26 -8.56 -10.34
CA ASN A 29 -39.61 -9.09 -10.15
C ASN A 29 -40.69 -8.01 -10.34
N TYR A 30 -40.39 -6.74 -10.05
CA TYR A 30 -41.32 -5.63 -10.21
C TYR A 30 -41.21 -4.91 -11.56
N PHE A 31 -40.01 -4.76 -12.10
CA PHE A 31 -39.74 -3.92 -13.27
C PHE A 31 -39.30 -4.68 -14.52
N GLY A 32 -39.19 -6.01 -14.43
CA GLY A 32 -38.59 -6.85 -15.45
C GLY A 32 -37.05 -6.84 -15.38
N GLN A 33 -36.44 -7.74 -16.15
CA GLN A 33 -34.99 -7.91 -16.19
C GLN A 33 -34.28 -6.61 -16.65
N PHE A 34 -33.14 -6.29 -16.04
CA PHE A 34 -32.31 -5.17 -16.47
C PHE A 34 -31.30 -5.59 -17.54
N ASP A 35 -31.11 -4.72 -18.52
CA ASP A 35 -30.06 -4.87 -19.53
C ASP A 35 -28.72 -4.51 -18.88
N LEU A 36 -27.87 -5.52 -18.69
CA LEU A 36 -26.55 -5.37 -18.12
C LEU A 36 -25.51 -5.27 -19.23
N CYS A 37 -24.45 -4.53 -18.98
CA CYS A 37 -23.34 -4.32 -19.91
C CYS A 37 -21.99 -4.59 -19.24
N GLU A 38 -20.91 -4.48 -20.02
CA GLU A 38 -19.54 -4.71 -19.54
C GLU A 38 -19.16 -3.79 -18.36
N ALA A 39 -19.66 -2.56 -18.30
CA ALA A 39 -19.41 -1.65 -17.18
C ALA A 39 -19.94 -2.20 -15.85
N ASN A 40 -21.04 -2.97 -15.88
CA ASN A 40 -21.60 -3.61 -14.70
C ASN A 40 -20.70 -4.74 -14.16
N VAL A 41 -19.84 -5.34 -15.00
CA VAL A 41 -18.90 -6.39 -14.58
C VAL A 41 -17.88 -5.82 -13.59
N THR A 42 -17.38 -4.60 -13.86
CA THR A 42 -16.46 -3.90 -12.95
C THR A 42 -17.13 -3.65 -11.60
N THR A 43 -18.34 -3.10 -11.57
CA THR A 43 -19.11 -2.88 -10.34
C THR A 43 -19.33 -4.17 -9.56
N ALA A 44 -19.67 -5.26 -10.27
CA ALA A 44 -19.85 -6.57 -9.68
C ALA A 44 -18.55 -7.14 -9.10
N ALA A 45 -17.42 -6.95 -9.78
CA ALA A 45 -16.11 -7.35 -9.31
C ALA A 45 -15.69 -6.57 -8.03
N GLU A 46 -15.97 -5.27 -7.97
CA GLU A 46 -15.70 -4.46 -6.77
C GLU A 46 -16.56 -4.86 -5.57
N SER A 47 -17.78 -5.35 -5.81
CA SER A 47 -18.73 -5.70 -4.74
C SER A 47 -18.21 -6.78 -3.79
N GLY A 48 -17.30 -7.64 -4.25
CA GLY A 48 -16.88 -8.83 -3.53
C GLY A 48 -17.94 -9.94 -3.43
N SER A 49 -19.10 -9.79 -4.07
CA SER A 49 -20.14 -10.81 -4.14
C SER A 49 -19.97 -11.71 -5.37
N GLN A 50 -19.60 -12.98 -5.12
CA GLN A 50 -19.45 -13.97 -6.19
C GLN A 50 -20.78 -14.22 -6.93
N SER A 51 -21.92 -14.17 -6.23
CA SER A 51 -23.24 -14.38 -6.83
C SER A 51 -23.61 -13.27 -7.82
N ILE A 52 -23.34 -12.02 -7.46
CA ILE A 52 -23.52 -10.88 -8.36
C ILE A 52 -22.58 -10.99 -9.56
N LEU A 53 -21.28 -11.24 -9.32
CA LEU A 53 -20.32 -11.39 -10.42
C LEU A 53 -20.77 -12.47 -11.42
N THR A 54 -21.15 -13.65 -10.93
CA THR A 54 -21.58 -14.77 -11.79
C THR A 54 -22.80 -14.39 -12.63
N LEU A 55 -23.81 -13.77 -12.01
CA LEU A 55 -25.01 -13.31 -12.71
C LEU A 55 -24.69 -12.32 -13.83
N VAL A 56 -23.79 -11.36 -13.57
CA VAL A 56 -23.42 -10.33 -14.54
C VAL A 56 -22.61 -10.94 -15.69
N LEU A 57 -21.63 -11.80 -15.39
CA LEU A 57 -20.83 -12.49 -16.40
C LEU A 57 -21.71 -13.32 -17.34
N ASP A 58 -22.64 -14.10 -16.80
CA ASP A 58 -23.56 -14.95 -17.57
C ASP A 58 -24.46 -14.11 -18.50
N ARG A 59 -25.04 -13.03 -17.98
CA ARG A 59 -25.96 -12.18 -18.74
C ARG A 59 -25.27 -11.35 -19.81
N CYS A 60 -24.03 -10.93 -19.56
CA CYS A 60 -23.22 -10.20 -20.53
C CYS A 60 -22.42 -11.14 -21.44
N SER A 61 -22.53 -12.46 -21.27
CA SER A 61 -21.76 -13.47 -22.03
C SER A 61 -20.24 -13.24 -21.99
N ILE A 62 -19.74 -12.74 -20.85
CA ILE A 62 -18.32 -12.42 -20.67
C ILE A 62 -17.56 -13.69 -20.30
N THR A 63 -16.56 -14.03 -21.11
CA THR A 63 -15.75 -15.24 -20.92
C THR A 63 -14.27 -14.96 -20.66
N GLU A 64 -13.88 -13.68 -20.68
CA GLU A 64 -12.52 -13.18 -20.44
C GLU A 64 -12.58 -12.05 -19.43
N ALA A 65 -11.67 -12.06 -18.45
CA ALA A 65 -11.53 -10.95 -17.52
C ALA A 65 -10.59 -9.91 -18.12
N THR A 66 -11.08 -8.69 -18.32
CA THR A 66 -10.21 -7.57 -18.75
C THR A 66 -9.28 -7.15 -17.60
N PRO A 67 -8.12 -6.53 -17.90
CA PRO A 67 -7.24 -6.00 -16.86
C PRO A 67 -7.94 -5.03 -15.90
N SER A 68 -8.90 -4.23 -16.36
CA SER A 68 -9.66 -3.31 -15.52
C SER A 68 -10.58 -4.04 -14.54
N VAL A 69 -11.22 -5.13 -14.95
CA VAL A 69 -12.06 -5.97 -14.07
C VAL A 69 -11.21 -6.67 -13.00
N LEU A 70 -10.04 -7.20 -13.39
CA LEU A 70 -9.10 -7.80 -12.43
C LEU A 70 -8.54 -6.76 -11.46
N LEU A 71 -8.20 -5.56 -11.93
CA LEU A 71 -7.73 -4.47 -11.09
C LEU A 71 -8.80 -4.05 -10.06
N ALA A 72 -10.06 -3.92 -10.49
CA ALA A 72 -11.18 -3.60 -9.63
C ALA A 72 -11.43 -4.67 -8.56
N ALA A 73 -11.39 -5.95 -8.96
CA ALA A 73 -11.48 -7.08 -8.03
C ALA A 73 -10.30 -7.12 -7.04
N ALA A 74 -9.08 -6.83 -7.50
CA ALA A 74 -7.91 -6.78 -6.64
C ALA A 74 -8.03 -5.68 -5.60
N ALA A 75 -8.45 -4.48 -6.00
CA ALA A 75 -8.56 -3.31 -5.12
C ALA A 75 -9.65 -3.44 -4.04
N LYS A 76 -10.83 -3.94 -4.39
CA LYS A 76 -12.02 -3.89 -3.51
C LYS A 76 -12.79 -5.20 -3.39
N GLY A 77 -12.59 -6.11 -4.33
CA GLY A 77 -13.30 -7.37 -4.39
C GLY A 77 -12.88 -8.33 -3.27
N SER A 78 -13.53 -9.50 -3.28
CA SER A 78 -13.20 -10.61 -2.39
C SER A 78 -12.26 -11.61 -3.06
N LEU A 79 -11.60 -12.43 -2.25
CA LEU A 79 -10.76 -13.52 -2.74
C LEU A 79 -11.53 -14.48 -3.66
N ASP A 80 -12.81 -14.75 -3.39
CA ASP A 80 -13.62 -15.66 -4.20
C ASP A 80 -14.02 -15.05 -5.54
N VAL A 81 -14.26 -13.74 -5.58
CA VAL A 81 -14.42 -12.98 -6.82
C VAL A 81 -13.15 -13.08 -7.68
N MET A 82 -11.98 -12.82 -7.10
CA MET A 82 -10.72 -12.95 -7.85
C MET A 82 -10.49 -14.38 -8.37
N LYS A 83 -10.70 -15.41 -7.53
CA LYS A 83 -10.60 -16.81 -7.95
C LYS A 83 -11.54 -17.15 -9.10
N HIS A 84 -12.73 -16.55 -9.14
CA HIS A 84 -13.66 -16.72 -10.25
C HIS A 84 -13.10 -16.10 -11.53
N LEU A 85 -12.68 -14.84 -11.46
CA LEU A 85 -12.15 -14.10 -12.61
C LEU A 85 -10.90 -14.74 -13.20
N LEU A 86 -9.98 -15.27 -12.37
CA LEU A 86 -8.78 -15.96 -12.83
C LEU A 86 -9.06 -17.31 -13.54
N LYS A 87 -10.28 -17.86 -13.42
CA LYS A 87 -10.71 -19.04 -14.18
C LYS A 87 -11.28 -18.69 -15.56
N LEU A 88 -11.56 -17.42 -15.82
CA LEU A 88 -11.95 -16.96 -17.15
C LEU A 88 -10.76 -17.08 -18.11
N LYS A 89 -11.06 -17.13 -19.42
CA LYS A 89 -10.03 -17.30 -20.44
C LYS A 89 -9.11 -16.07 -20.45
N ASN A 90 -7.83 -16.31 -20.75
CA ASN A 90 -6.83 -15.26 -20.98
C ASN A 90 -6.70 -14.23 -19.86
N ALA A 91 -7.01 -14.58 -18.61
CA ALA A 91 -6.77 -13.68 -17.48
C ALA A 91 -5.28 -13.31 -17.40
N VAL A 92 -4.97 -12.01 -17.36
CA VAL A 92 -3.60 -11.50 -17.25
C VAL A 92 -3.47 -10.73 -15.95
N VAL A 93 -2.62 -11.23 -15.06
CA VAL A 93 -2.21 -10.52 -13.85
C VAL A 93 -1.02 -9.63 -14.19
N THR A 94 -1.09 -8.36 -13.79
CA THR A 94 -0.04 -7.36 -13.98
C THR A 94 0.48 -6.87 -12.63
N GLU A 95 1.55 -6.09 -12.64
CA GLU A 95 2.11 -5.49 -11.43
C GLU A 95 1.10 -4.55 -10.75
N GLU A 96 0.34 -3.77 -11.52
CA GLU A 96 -0.68 -2.86 -10.99
C GLU A 96 -1.79 -3.61 -10.25
N ILE A 97 -2.13 -4.82 -10.69
CA ILE A 97 -3.11 -5.69 -10.02
C ILE A 97 -2.54 -6.17 -8.67
N LEU A 98 -1.25 -6.50 -8.59
CA LEU A 98 -0.59 -6.85 -7.33
C LEU A 98 -0.51 -5.66 -6.38
N ILE A 99 -0.17 -4.46 -6.88
CA ILE A 99 -0.18 -3.22 -6.09
C ILE A 99 -1.59 -2.98 -5.54
N ALA A 100 -2.62 -3.02 -6.38
CA ALA A 100 -4.01 -2.84 -5.93
C ALA A 100 -4.41 -3.87 -4.87
N ALA A 101 -4.02 -5.14 -5.03
CA ALA A 101 -4.30 -6.19 -4.07
C ALA A 101 -3.61 -5.98 -2.71
N SER A 102 -2.42 -5.37 -2.68
CA SER A 102 -1.76 -5.06 -1.41
C SER A 102 -2.51 -4.01 -0.60
N GLY A 103 -3.30 -3.14 -1.25
CA GLY A 103 -4.19 -2.19 -0.57
C GLY A 103 -5.54 -2.76 -0.12
N ASN A 104 -5.86 -4.02 -0.43
CA ASN A 104 -7.18 -4.58 -0.15
C ASN A 104 -7.31 -5.06 1.30
N LEU A 105 -7.96 -4.25 2.15
CA LEU A 105 -8.16 -4.51 3.57
C LEU A 105 -8.83 -5.85 3.91
N GLY A 106 -9.64 -6.40 3.00
CA GLY A 106 -10.42 -7.61 3.26
C GLY A 106 -9.64 -8.91 3.09
N CYS A 107 -8.58 -8.91 2.27
CA CYS A 107 -7.89 -10.16 1.89
C CYS A 107 -6.49 -9.98 1.28
N SER A 108 -5.79 -8.87 1.53
CA SER A 108 -4.52 -8.50 0.87
C SER A 108 -3.52 -9.65 0.75
N ILE A 109 -3.18 -10.35 1.84
CA ILE A 109 -2.14 -11.39 1.83
C ILE A 109 -2.54 -12.64 1.01
N ASP A 110 -3.78 -13.11 1.15
CA ASP A 110 -4.26 -14.29 0.42
C ASP A 110 -4.51 -13.95 -1.05
N MET A 111 -4.94 -12.72 -1.32
CA MET A 111 -5.07 -12.17 -2.67
C MET A 111 -3.70 -12.12 -3.36
N LEU A 112 -2.69 -11.56 -2.69
CA LEU A 112 -1.33 -11.51 -3.20
C LEU A 112 -0.76 -12.91 -3.46
N LYS A 113 -0.93 -13.86 -2.53
CA LYS A 113 -0.52 -15.27 -2.73
C LYS A 113 -1.19 -15.88 -3.97
N LEU A 114 -2.49 -15.69 -4.13
CA LEU A 114 -3.25 -16.18 -5.28
C LEU A 114 -2.72 -15.58 -6.59
N LEU A 115 -2.55 -14.26 -6.64
CA LEU A 115 -2.11 -13.55 -7.84
C LEU A 115 -0.67 -13.90 -8.23
N TRP A 116 0.24 -14.03 -7.26
CA TRP A 116 1.61 -14.46 -7.54
C TRP A 116 1.72 -15.91 -8.01
N ASN A 117 0.85 -16.80 -7.52
CA ASN A 117 0.80 -18.16 -8.06
C ASN A 117 0.40 -18.16 -9.53
N PHE A 118 -0.40 -17.18 -9.95
CA PHE A 118 -0.82 -17.01 -11.34
C PHE A 118 0.24 -16.29 -12.20
N ALA A 119 0.97 -15.33 -11.62
CA ALA A 119 2.04 -14.58 -12.28
C ALA A 119 3.35 -14.60 -11.46
N PRO A 120 4.04 -15.75 -11.38
CA PRO A 120 5.24 -15.91 -10.54
C PRO A 120 6.46 -15.12 -11.05
N HIS A 121 6.38 -14.60 -12.27
CA HIS A 121 7.43 -13.79 -12.90
C HIS A 121 7.43 -12.33 -12.44
N ILE A 122 6.33 -11.84 -11.86
CA ILE A 122 6.25 -10.46 -11.38
C ILE A 122 7.03 -10.35 -10.07
N LYS A 123 8.02 -9.44 -10.04
CA LYS A 123 8.83 -9.17 -8.86
C LYS A 123 8.05 -8.31 -7.85
N VAL A 124 8.50 -8.32 -6.60
CA VAL A 124 8.07 -7.30 -5.64
C VAL A 124 8.63 -5.93 -6.03
N CYS A 125 7.86 -4.88 -5.77
CA CYS A 125 8.25 -3.49 -6.01
C CYS A 125 7.79 -2.61 -4.83
N PRO A 126 8.34 -1.39 -4.69
CA PRO A 126 7.96 -0.50 -3.58
C PRO A 126 6.47 -0.20 -3.49
N GLY A 127 5.78 -0.12 -4.63
CA GLY A 127 4.33 0.11 -4.67
C GLY A 127 3.54 -0.93 -3.88
N ILE A 128 3.98 -2.19 -3.86
CA ILE A 128 3.30 -3.26 -3.11
C ILE A 128 3.42 -3.04 -1.60
N PHE A 129 4.57 -2.56 -1.12
CA PHE A 129 4.81 -2.30 0.30
C PHE A 129 4.14 -1.01 0.77
N LEU A 130 4.17 0.04 -0.04
CA LEU A 130 3.67 1.37 0.31
C LEU A 130 2.15 1.51 0.14
N ASN A 131 1.52 0.72 -0.74
CA ASN A 131 0.07 0.75 -0.94
C ASN A 131 -0.74 0.02 0.16
N ALA A 132 -0.07 -0.48 1.20
CA ALA A 132 -0.72 -1.13 2.33
C ALA A 132 -1.63 -0.13 3.08
N ALA A 133 -2.94 -0.26 2.87
CA ALA A 133 -3.93 0.74 3.25
C ALA A 133 -4.24 0.83 4.77
N ASP A 134 -3.70 -0.07 5.61
CA ASP A 134 -3.94 -0.03 7.05
C ASP A 134 -2.73 -0.56 7.87
N PRO A 135 -2.03 0.33 8.59
CA PRO A 135 -0.96 -0.04 9.52
C PRO A 135 -1.41 -1.01 10.63
N VAL A 136 -2.67 -0.97 11.04
CA VAL A 136 -3.19 -1.79 12.15
C VAL A 136 -3.42 -3.24 11.73
N LEU A 137 -3.73 -3.47 10.46
CA LEU A 137 -4.00 -4.80 9.91
C LEU A 137 -2.78 -5.45 9.27
N TRP A 138 -1.76 -4.66 8.91
CA TRP A 138 -0.53 -5.17 8.33
C TRP A 138 0.40 -5.73 9.40
N ARG A 139 0.15 -6.98 9.84
CA ARG A 139 1.04 -7.66 10.80
C ARG A 139 2.46 -7.81 10.23
N SER A 140 3.48 -7.88 11.09
CA SER A 140 4.88 -8.09 10.68
C SER A 140 5.02 -9.24 9.66
N ALA A 141 4.30 -10.34 9.89
CA ALA A 141 4.24 -11.49 8.99
C ALA A 141 3.85 -11.18 7.53
N HIS A 142 3.09 -10.11 7.27
CA HIS A 142 2.77 -9.68 5.91
C HIS A 142 3.97 -9.00 5.24
N VAL A 143 4.67 -8.10 5.96
CA VAL A 143 5.91 -7.48 5.45
C VAL A 143 6.97 -8.55 5.26
N GLU A 144 7.17 -9.43 6.24
CA GLU A 144 8.11 -10.55 6.15
C GLU A 144 7.82 -11.45 4.94
N TYR A 145 6.55 -11.78 4.67
CA TYR A 145 6.17 -12.54 3.48
C TYR A 145 6.54 -11.79 2.19
N LEU A 146 6.22 -10.50 2.08
CA LEU A 146 6.59 -9.70 0.92
C LEU A 146 8.11 -9.61 0.75
N PHE A 147 8.81 -9.34 1.85
CA PHE A 147 10.26 -9.19 1.88
C PHE A 147 10.97 -10.50 1.53
N SER A 148 10.41 -11.66 1.90
CA SER A 148 10.94 -12.98 1.46
C SER A 148 10.98 -13.16 -0.06
N ARG A 149 10.28 -12.32 -0.82
CA ARG A 149 10.29 -12.29 -2.29
C ARG A 149 11.28 -11.29 -2.88
N VAL A 150 11.95 -10.47 -2.08
CA VAL A 150 13.12 -9.69 -2.52
C VAL A 150 14.25 -10.68 -2.79
N LYS A 151 14.91 -10.57 -3.96
CA LYS A 151 15.91 -11.55 -4.44
C LYS A 151 17.24 -10.95 -4.82
N ASP A 152 17.34 -9.63 -4.86
CA ASP A 152 18.55 -8.94 -5.30
C ASP A 152 18.69 -7.59 -4.59
N SER A 153 19.94 -7.17 -4.39
CA SER A 153 20.28 -5.90 -3.74
C SER A 153 19.69 -4.69 -4.45
N LYS A 154 19.50 -4.76 -5.79
CA LYS A 154 18.88 -3.66 -6.52
C LYS A 154 17.44 -3.43 -6.09
N THR A 155 16.64 -4.50 -6.00
CA THR A 155 15.27 -4.43 -5.50
C THR A 155 15.24 -3.96 -4.04
N CYS A 156 16.20 -4.41 -3.22
CA CYS A 156 16.31 -3.98 -1.83
C CYS A 156 16.65 -2.48 -1.70
N GLN A 157 17.56 -1.98 -2.54
CA GLN A 157 17.92 -0.56 -2.62
C GLN A 157 16.74 0.29 -3.10
N ASP A 158 16.02 -0.15 -4.15
CA ASP A 158 14.83 0.55 -4.65
C ASP A 158 13.73 0.64 -3.57
N LEU A 159 13.60 -0.40 -2.74
CA LEU A 159 12.72 -0.40 -1.57
C LEU A 159 13.16 0.59 -0.51
N LEU A 160 14.45 0.63 -0.19
CA LEU A 160 15.02 1.57 0.77
C LEU A 160 14.70 3.01 0.35
N GLU A 161 15.08 3.41 -0.86
CA GLU A 161 14.87 4.77 -1.37
C GLU A 161 13.39 5.18 -1.32
N ALA A 162 12.49 4.28 -1.71
CA ALA A 162 11.06 4.55 -1.73
C ALA A 162 10.45 4.67 -0.31
N VAL A 163 10.86 3.81 0.62
CA VAL A 163 10.43 3.85 2.03
C VAL A 163 10.89 5.12 2.73
N MET A 164 12.13 5.53 2.46
CA MET A 164 12.74 6.71 3.06
C MET A 164 12.13 8.02 2.56
N THR A 165 11.59 8.05 1.35
CA THR A 165 11.10 9.27 0.68
C THR A 165 9.57 9.32 0.48
N ALA A 166 8.82 8.34 0.99
CA ALA A 166 7.37 8.30 0.86
C ALA A 166 6.72 9.56 1.50
N LYS A 167 5.76 10.17 0.79
CA LYS A 167 5.17 11.46 1.20
C LYS A 167 4.11 11.37 2.30
N ASP A 168 3.53 10.18 2.50
CA ASP A 168 2.39 10.01 3.41
C ASP A 168 2.85 9.50 4.79
N SER A 169 2.70 10.33 5.82
CA SER A 169 3.10 10.06 7.22
C SER A 169 2.32 8.93 7.90
N GLN A 170 1.15 8.54 7.36
CA GLN A 170 0.44 7.34 7.81
C GLN A 170 1.26 6.05 7.60
N SER A 171 2.30 6.09 6.76
CA SER A 171 3.16 4.96 6.45
C SER A 171 4.42 4.83 7.32
N ASP A 172 4.70 5.72 8.28
CA ASP A 172 5.98 5.70 9.02
C ASP A 172 6.21 4.41 9.81
N TRP A 173 5.14 3.82 10.35
CA TRP A 173 5.25 2.52 11.04
C TRP A 173 5.56 1.38 10.08
N ILE A 174 4.85 1.29 8.94
CA ILE A 174 5.13 0.28 7.91
C ILE A 174 6.54 0.51 7.35
N SER A 175 6.90 1.76 7.09
CA SER A 175 8.22 2.18 6.63
C SER A 175 9.30 1.71 7.60
N GLY A 176 9.08 1.85 8.91
CA GLY A 176 9.98 1.33 9.94
C GLY A 176 10.17 -0.18 9.86
N ILE A 177 9.08 -0.95 9.75
CA ILE A 177 9.16 -2.43 9.64
C ILE A 177 9.86 -2.86 8.36
N VAL A 178 9.57 -2.20 7.23
CA VAL A 178 10.24 -2.49 5.96
C VAL A 178 11.72 -2.15 6.06
N LEU A 179 12.07 -1.03 6.70
CA LEU A 179 13.45 -0.64 6.94
C LEU A 179 14.18 -1.64 7.85
N GLU A 180 13.56 -2.11 8.92
CA GLU A 180 14.09 -3.20 9.76
C GLU A 180 14.35 -4.46 8.92
N CYS A 181 13.39 -4.88 8.09
CA CYS A 181 13.60 -6.02 7.19
C CYS A 181 14.78 -5.81 6.23
N ILE A 182 14.96 -4.60 5.72
CA ILE A 182 16.09 -4.23 4.83
C ILE A 182 17.41 -4.34 5.60
N LEU A 183 17.50 -3.77 6.79
CA LEU A 183 18.73 -3.72 7.60
C LEU A 183 19.12 -5.07 8.19
N GLU A 184 18.15 -5.94 8.45
CA GLU A 184 18.38 -7.32 8.90
C GLU A 184 18.66 -8.29 7.74
N SER A 185 18.55 -7.83 6.49
CA SER A 185 18.74 -8.68 5.31
C SER A 185 20.21 -8.92 4.97
N GLU A 186 20.46 -9.92 4.11
CA GLU A 186 21.78 -10.20 3.55
C GLU A 186 22.13 -9.30 2.34
N PHE A 187 21.24 -8.39 1.94
CA PHE A 187 21.44 -7.56 0.76
C PHE A 187 22.30 -6.36 1.09
N ASP A 188 23.37 -6.16 0.31
CA ASP A 188 24.14 -4.92 0.36
C ASP A 188 23.25 -3.72 -0.02
N ILE A 189 23.20 -2.72 0.86
CA ILE A 189 22.51 -1.44 0.64
C ILE A 189 23.49 -0.28 0.80
N GLU A 190 23.21 0.82 0.15
CA GLU A 190 23.98 2.05 0.25
C GLU A 190 23.14 3.14 0.92
N VAL A 191 23.65 3.69 2.02
CA VAL A 191 23.07 4.85 2.71
C VAL A 191 23.93 6.05 2.38
N THR A 192 23.49 6.85 1.41
CA THR A 192 24.21 8.04 0.95
C THR A 192 23.78 9.30 1.71
N ASP A 193 24.62 10.34 1.68
CA ASP A 193 24.25 11.66 2.20
C ASP A 193 22.99 12.20 1.53
N GLU A 194 22.82 11.97 0.22
CA GLU A 194 21.63 12.38 -0.53
C GLU A 194 20.36 11.72 0.02
N LEU A 195 20.40 10.41 0.30
CA LEU A 195 19.30 9.68 0.91
C LEU A 195 18.95 10.26 2.28
N VAL A 196 19.94 10.51 3.13
CA VAL A 196 19.74 11.09 4.47
C VAL A 196 19.13 12.49 4.39
N ILE A 197 19.63 13.32 3.47
CA ILE A 197 19.10 14.66 3.23
C ILE A 197 17.63 14.60 2.78
N ASP A 198 17.26 13.65 1.91
CA ASP A 198 15.89 13.50 1.44
C ASP A 198 14.94 13.00 2.54
N VAL A 199 15.40 12.11 3.41
CA VAL A 199 14.68 11.68 4.63
C VAL A 199 14.39 12.86 5.54
N LEU A 200 15.40 13.71 5.77
CA LEU A 200 15.26 14.89 6.59
C LEU A 200 14.26 15.86 5.96
N LYS A 201 14.37 16.17 4.67
CA LYS A 201 13.39 17.03 3.97
C LYS A 201 11.97 16.47 4.02
N ALA A 202 11.82 15.15 4.08
CA ALA A 202 10.52 14.49 4.22
C ALA A 202 9.96 14.53 5.66
N GLY A 203 10.70 15.03 6.64
CA GLY A 203 10.29 15.05 8.05
C GLY A 203 10.23 13.66 8.67
N ARG A 204 11.10 12.74 8.19
CA ARG A 204 11.12 11.33 8.57
C ARG A 204 12.30 10.98 9.47
N GLY A 205 12.66 11.89 10.39
CA GLY A 205 13.76 11.70 11.33
C GLY A 205 13.66 10.43 12.19
N ARG A 206 12.46 9.90 12.40
CA ARG A 206 12.27 8.61 13.07
C ARG A 206 12.90 7.45 12.31
N LEU A 207 12.86 7.45 10.97
CA LEU A 207 13.51 6.42 10.17
C LEU A 207 15.04 6.53 10.22
N LEU A 208 15.56 7.76 10.31
CA LEU A 208 17.00 7.98 10.51
C LEU A 208 17.47 7.34 11.83
N LYS A 209 16.67 7.41 12.89
CA LYS A 209 16.98 6.73 14.17
C LYS A 209 17.18 5.22 13.99
N ILE A 210 16.39 4.56 13.15
CA ILE A 210 16.46 3.11 12.93
C ILE A 210 17.83 2.70 12.36
N PHE A 211 18.43 3.51 11.47
CA PHE A 211 19.78 3.25 10.97
C PHE A 211 20.82 3.20 12.10
N PHE A 212 20.79 4.19 13.00
CA PHE A 212 21.72 4.25 14.14
C PHE A 212 21.48 3.12 15.14
N ASP A 213 20.22 2.77 15.40
CA ASP A 213 19.87 1.65 16.28
C ASP A 213 20.40 0.31 15.71
N HIS A 214 20.57 0.20 14.39
CA HIS A 214 21.21 -0.94 13.69
C HIS A 214 22.72 -0.79 13.48
N GLY A 215 23.34 0.26 14.00
CA GLY A 215 24.79 0.48 13.92
C GLY A 215 25.29 0.86 12.53
N ILE A 216 24.43 1.41 11.67
CA ILE A 216 24.85 2.00 10.40
C ILE A 216 25.60 3.30 10.70
N ASP A 217 26.84 3.38 10.21
CA ASP A 217 27.68 4.57 10.36
C ASP A 217 27.32 5.60 9.27
N ILE A 218 26.81 6.75 9.70
CA ILE A 218 26.40 7.85 8.83
C ILE A 218 27.13 9.11 9.28
N GLU A 219 27.90 9.71 8.38
CA GLU A 219 28.56 10.99 8.64
C GLU A 219 27.53 12.13 8.65
N LEU A 220 27.28 12.69 9.83
CA LEU A 220 26.32 13.77 9.99
C LEU A 220 26.94 15.13 9.64
N SER A 221 26.28 15.89 8.76
CA SER A 221 26.77 17.18 8.25
C SER A 221 26.00 18.39 8.80
N GLN A 222 26.57 19.59 8.68
CA GLN A 222 25.90 20.83 9.10
C GLN A 222 24.66 21.13 8.25
N ASP A 223 24.62 20.68 7.00
CA ASP A 223 23.46 20.84 6.13
C ASP A 223 22.28 20.00 6.65
N MET A 224 22.53 18.77 7.11
CA MET A 224 21.53 17.92 7.76
C MET A 224 20.95 18.58 9.01
N VAL A 225 21.80 19.20 9.84
CA VAL A 225 21.37 19.95 11.03
C VAL A 225 20.48 21.13 10.64
N SER A 226 20.89 21.89 9.64
CA SER A 226 20.16 23.08 9.18
C SER A 226 18.77 22.72 8.66
N ILE A 227 18.65 21.61 7.92
CA ILE A 227 17.34 21.10 7.44
C ILE A 227 16.46 20.68 8.61
N ALA A 228 16.98 19.87 9.54
CA ALA A 228 16.20 19.38 10.68
C ALA A 228 15.70 20.51 11.58
N VAL A 229 16.52 21.54 11.79
CA VAL A 229 16.16 22.76 12.53
C VAL A 229 15.06 23.53 11.78
N GLN A 230 15.22 23.72 10.47
CA GLN A 230 14.27 24.48 9.66
C GLN A 230 12.86 23.87 9.68
N ILE A 231 12.75 22.55 9.69
CA ILE A 231 11.46 21.83 9.70
C ILE A 231 10.98 21.49 11.11
N GLU A 232 11.78 21.77 12.15
CA GLU A 232 11.53 21.41 13.54
C GLU A 232 11.16 19.91 13.74
N ASP A 233 11.78 19.01 12.97
CA ASP A 233 11.55 17.56 13.11
C ASP A 233 12.24 17.05 14.36
N TYR A 234 11.43 16.82 15.40
CA TYR A 234 11.87 16.35 16.71
C TYR A 234 12.78 15.12 16.65
N TRP A 235 12.41 14.10 15.85
CA TRP A 235 13.17 12.85 15.81
C TRP A 235 14.50 13.03 15.09
N ALA A 236 14.52 13.83 14.01
CA ALA A 236 15.75 14.17 13.31
C ALA A 236 16.70 14.93 14.23
N LEU A 237 16.19 15.94 14.94
CA LEU A 237 16.97 16.74 15.88
C LEU A 237 17.53 15.87 17.01
N LEU A 238 16.75 14.92 17.54
CA LEU A 238 17.20 14.00 18.57
C LEU A 238 18.40 13.16 18.08
N VAL A 239 18.29 12.56 16.90
CA VAL A 239 19.37 11.77 16.29
C VAL A 239 20.63 12.61 16.10
N LEU A 240 20.49 13.83 15.56
CA LEU A 240 21.61 14.73 15.32
C LEU A 240 22.31 15.15 16.63
N VAL A 241 21.56 15.34 17.71
CA VAL A 241 22.12 15.69 19.02
C VAL A 241 22.77 14.49 19.71
N GLU A 242 22.23 13.28 19.51
CA GLU A 242 22.75 12.03 20.11
C GLU A 242 24.01 11.52 19.40
N HIS A 243 24.05 11.60 18.06
CA HIS A 243 25.10 10.99 17.25
C HIS A 243 26.02 12.00 16.55
N GLY A 244 25.66 13.28 16.50
CA GLY A 244 26.45 14.32 15.84
C GLY A 244 27.69 14.73 16.64
N ASN A 245 28.81 14.95 15.95
CA ASN A 245 30.03 15.46 16.58
C ASN A 245 29.89 16.97 16.91
N SER A 246 29.76 17.29 18.20
CA SER A 246 29.60 18.66 18.69
C SER A 246 30.80 19.59 18.44
N ASP A 247 31.97 19.03 18.14
CA ASP A 247 33.16 19.84 17.81
C ASP A 247 33.10 20.40 16.38
N VAL A 248 32.27 19.78 15.52
CA VAL A 248 32.13 20.12 14.10
C VAL A 248 30.75 20.69 13.78
N LEU A 249 29.71 20.23 14.46
CA LEU A 249 28.32 20.60 14.20
C LEU A 249 27.79 21.63 15.21
N ASN A 250 27.12 22.67 14.70
CA ASN A 250 26.38 23.63 15.51
C ASN A 250 25.02 23.05 15.91
N LEU A 251 24.96 22.44 17.10
CA LEU A 251 23.78 21.78 17.64
C LEU A 251 23.02 22.64 18.68
N GLN A 252 23.39 23.91 18.86
CA GLN A 252 22.81 24.75 19.92
C GLN A 252 21.31 24.98 19.69
N GLU A 253 20.93 25.35 18.47
CA GLU A 253 19.53 25.60 18.09
C GLU A 253 18.69 24.32 18.16
N ALA A 254 19.24 23.20 17.70
CA ALA A 254 18.61 21.88 17.80
C ALA A 254 18.22 21.53 19.25
N ARG A 255 19.13 21.74 20.21
CA ARG A 255 18.87 21.49 21.65
C ARG A 255 17.74 22.36 22.18
N VAL A 256 17.74 23.65 21.83
CA VAL A 256 16.69 24.59 22.25
C VAL A 256 15.32 24.16 21.71
N ILE A 257 15.22 23.73 20.46
CA ILE A 257 13.97 23.25 19.86
C ILE A 257 13.48 21.98 20.59
N ILE A 258 14.36 21.00 20.82
CA ILE A 258 14.02 19.77 21.56
C ILE A 258 13.44 20.08 22.95
N ASP A 259 14.11 20.94 23.72
CA ASP A 259 13.66 21.31 25.07
C ASP A 259 12.29 22.02 25.04
N ASN A 260 12.07 22.90 24.06
CA ASN A 260 10.80 23.59 23.89
C ASN A 260 9.65 22.65 23.51
N ILE A 261 9.91 21.60 22.72
CA ILE A 261 8.90 20.60 22.36
C ILE A 261 8.53 19.77 23.59
N ARG A 262 9.52 19.28 24.35
CA ARG A 262 9.29 18.49 25.58
C ARG A 262 8.45 19.24 26.62
N LEU A 263 8.71 20.53 26.81
CA LEU A 263 7.95 21.38 27.75
C LEU A 263 6.48 21.61 27.35
N LYS A 264 6.09 21.34 26.09
CA LYS A 264 4.70 21.46 25.62
C LYS A 264 3.89 20.17 25.77
N GLU A 265 4.56 19.04 25.99
CA GLU A 265 3.93 17.71 26.13
C GLU A 265 3.69 17.32 27.61
N GLU A 266 4.22 18.09 28.57
CA GLU A 266 3.96 18.01 30.02
C GLU A 266 2.78 18.89 30.47
#